data_AF-A0A841LF07-F1
#
_entry.id   AF-A0A841LF07-F1
#
_cell.length_a   1.000
_cell.length_b   1.000
_cell.length_c   1.000
_cell.angle_alpha   90.00
_cell.angle_beta   90.00
_cell.angle_gamma   90.00
#
_symmetry.space_group_name_H-M   'P 1'
#
loop_
_entity.id
_entity.type
_entity.pdbx_description
1 polymer ?
#
loop_
_entity_poly.entity_id
_entity_poly.type
_entity_poly.pdbx_seq_one_letter_code
_entity_poly.pdbx_strand_id
1 'polypeptide(L)'
;MKNFFTTFLLLFIIQMANAQITKVTTQELYKAFKQDRVHFAGILSRFGGGGNCASVALIKASIGTFGINGVFKEVKTDSTAKMVYIKRRDDKIIVLSFDRLNFAKKHFFIKTQTDAISKKISDYAAFCFAVMCRAKQLEMGYDANYFYRGVDKLNKGQNASEIHKILGLQKVIVNDLSISNIKKYSNLVLYNAPHAVYSSNGYYDEFFNGTQTGIEPLERLSQFHCKTANGCPILGAYALK
;
A
#
# COMPACT_ATOMS: atom_id res chain seq x y z
N MET A 1 1.94 -26.69 16.45
CA MET A 1 2.06 -25.28 16.04
C MET A 1 1.43 -24.91 14.69
N LYS A 2 1.24 -25.82 13.72
CA LYS A 2 0.59 -25.49 12.42
C LYS A 2 -0.89 -25.09 12.52
N ASN A 3 -1.64 -25.64 13.48
CA ASN A 3 -3.09 -25.40 13.58
C ASN A 3 -3.49 -24.04 14.20
N PHE A 4 -2.62 -23.41 14.99
CA PHE A 4 -2.96 -22.14 15.66
C PHE A 4 -2.96 -20.95 14.70
N PHE A 5 -2.06 -20.95 13.71
CA PHE A 5 -1.94 -19.87 12.71
C PHE A 5 -3.05 -19.91 11.65
N THR A 6 -3.54 -21.09 11.28
CA THR A 6 -4.67 -21.24 10.36
C THR A 6 -5.98 -20.71 10.94
N THR A 7 -6.20 -20.86 12.25
CA THR A 7 -7.44 -20.43 12.92
C THR A 7 -7.52 -18.91 13.08
N PHE A 8 -6.41 -18.24 13.43
CA PHE A 8 -6.38 -16.79 13.60
C PHE A 8 -6.57 -16.03 12.27
N LEU A 9 -6.09 -16.61 11.17
CA LEU A 9 -6.27 -16.09 9.83
C LEU A 9 -7.71 -16.22 9.34
N LEU A 10 -8.33 -17.38 9.58
CA LEU A 10 -9.72 -17.63 9.24
C LEU A 10 -10.64 -16.59 9.91
N LEU A 11 -10.40 -16.30 11.19
CA LEU A 11 -11.12 -15.27 11.95
C LEU A 11 -10.95 -13.86 11.37
N PHE A 12 -9.72 -13.47 11.00
CA PHE A 12 -9.46 -12.16 10.41
C PHE A 12 -10.15 -11.98 9.04
N ILE A 13 -10.12 -13.01 8.18
CA ILE A 13 -10.69 -12.95 6.83
C ILE A 13 -12.23 -12.99 6.89
N ILE A 14 -12.81 -13.75 7.82
CA ILE A 14 -14.27 -13.78 8.06
C ILE A 14 -14.75 -12.40 8.56
N GLN A 15 -13.99 -11.73 9.42
CA GLN A 15 -14.33 -10.37 9.86
C GLN A 15 -14.40 -9.38 8.68
N MET A 16 -13.51 -9.48 7.68
CA MET A 16 -13.47 -8.54 6.56
C MET A 16 -14.70 -8.64 5.64
N ALA A 17 -15.28 -9.82 5.47
CA ALA A 17 -16.40 -10.04 4.53
C ALA A 17 -17.73 -9.42 4.98
N ASN A 18 -17.89 -9.16 6.29
CA ASN A 18 -19.10 -8.55 6.87
C ASN A 18 -18.78 -7.27 7.67
N ALA A 19 -17.56 -6.76 7.60
CA ALA A 19 -17.18 -5.60 8.39
C ALA A 19 -17.68 -4.31 7.78
N GLN A 20 -18.23 -3.46 8.64
CA GLN A 20 -18.55 -2.08 8.30
C GLN A 20 -17.28 -1.31 7.89
N ILE A 21 -17.46 -0.35 6.97
CA ILE A 21 -16.41 0.58 6.59
C ILE A 21 -15.98 1.35 7.84
N THR A 22 -14.71 1.24 8.20
CA THR A 22 -14.15 1.98 9.33
C THR A 22 -13.38 3.18 8.79
N LYS A 23 -13.85 4.40 9.09
CA LYS A 23 -13.09 5.63 8.80
C LYS A 23 -11.84 5.67 9.69
N VAL A 24 -10.77 6.23 9.15
CA VAL A 24 -9.50 6.40 9.84
C VAL A 24 -9.06 7.85 9.70
N THR A 25 -8.45 8.38 10.75
CA THR A 25 -7.85 9.70 10.74
C THR A 25 -6.52 9.67 9.99
N THR A 26 -6.10 10.85 9.52
CA THR A 26 -4.78 11.00 8.88
C THR A 26 -3.65 10.64 9.85
N GLN A 27 -3.78 10.97 11.14
CA GLN A 27 -2.80 10.65 12.17
C GLN A 27 -2.67 9.15 12.42
N GLU A 28 -3.78 8.42 12.47
CA GLU A 28 -3.77 6.96 12.58
C GLU A 28 -3.08 6.32 11.37
N LEU A 29 -3.36 6.81 10.16
CA LEU A 29 -2.73 6.30 8.93
C LEU A 29 -1.22 6.55 8.90
N TYR A 30 -0.76 7.73 9.28
CA TYR A 30 0.68 8.03 9.35
C TYR A 30 1.42 7.12 10.33
N LYS A 31 0.78 6.80 11.47
CA LYS A 31 1.37 5.96 12.51
C LYS A 31 1.31 4.48 12.18
N ALA A 32 0.25 4.00 11.54
CA ALA A 32 -0.07 2.58 11.45
C ALA A 32 1.05 1.70 10.88
N PHE A 33 1.59 2.10 9.73
CA PHE A 33 2.66 1.38 9.08
C PHE A 33 3.55 2.31 8.27
N LYS A 34 4.81 1.94 8.05
CA LYS A 34 5.72 2.66 7.14
C LYS A 34 6.42 1.68 6.22
N GLN A 35 6.85 2.15 5.07
CA GLN A 35 7.71 1.36 4.20
C GLN A 35 8.98 0.96 4.96
N ASP A 36 9.33 -0.33 4.93
CA ASP A 36 10.54 -0.88 5.55
C ASP A 36 11.62 -1.22 4.50
N ARG A 37 12.83 -1.60 4.95
CA ARG A 37 13.90 -2.09 4.09
C ARG A 37 13.46 -3.43 3.54
N VAL A 38 13.50 -3.56 2.22
CA VAL A 38 13.36 -4.86 1.57
C VAL A 38 14.64 -5.66 1.86
N HIS A 39 14.64 -6.45 2.93
CA HIS A 39 15.72 -7.37 3.26
C HIS A 39 15.49 -8.69 2.52
N PHE A 40 15.96 -8.81 1.28
CA PHE A 40 16.09 -10.13 0.65
C PHE A 40 17.29 -10.85 1.27
N ALA A 41 17.07 -12.04 1.85
CA ALA A 41 18.14 -12.95 2.22
C ALA A 41 18.83 -13.46 0.94
N GLY A 42 20.08 -13.06 0.68
CA GLY A 42 20.89 -13.50 -0.46
C GLY A 42 21.51 -12.38 -1.31
N ILE A 43 22.35 -12.77 -2.28
CA ILE A 43 23.24 -11.97 -3.16
C ILE A 43 22.62 -10.70 -3.79
N LEU A 44 21.30 -10.54 -3.80
CA LEU A 44 20.60 -9.34 -4.27
C LEU A 44 20.64 -8.17 -3.27
N SER A 45 21.16 -8.35 -2.05
CA SER A 45 21.37 -7.27 -1.07
C SER A 45 22.37 -6.19 -1.52
N ARG A 46 23.18 -6.48 -2.54
CA ARG A 46 24.25 -5.59 -3.05
C ARG A 46 23.79 -4.51 -4.03
N PHE A 47 22.55 -4.55 -4.52
CA PHE A 47 22.05 -3.61 -5.55
C PHE A 47 21.13 -2.49 -5.03
N GLY A 48 21.15 -2.17 -3.74
CA GLY A 48 20.44 -1.00 -3.19
C GLY A 48 18.97 -1.29 -2.91
N GLY A 49 18.64 -1.50 -1.65
CA GLY A 49 17.29 -1.86 -1.21
C GLY A 49 16.31 -0.69 -1.18
N GLY A 50 15.17 -0.86 -1.86
CA GLY A 50 13.93 -0.10 -1.66
C GLY A 50 13.05 -0.10 -2.91
N GLY A 51 11.75 -0.42 -2.80
CA GLY A 51 10.90 -0.41 -4.00
C GLY A 51 9.38 -0.61 -3.84
N ASN A 52 8.81 -0.60 -2.64
CA ASN A 52 7.34 -0.59 -2.48
C ASN A 52 6.75 0.78 -2.10
N CYS A 53 7.51 1.88 -2.24
CA CYS A 53 7.07 3.24 -1.93
C CYS A 53 5.73 3.59 -2.59
N ALA A 54 5.62 3.36 -3.90
CA ALA A 54 4.39 3.57 -4.64
C ALA A 54 3.24 2.68 -4.13
N SER A 55 3.51 1.43 -3.76
CA SER A 55 2.50 0.51 -3.20
C SER A 55 2.01 1.00 -1.84
N VAL A 56 2.92 1.39 -0.94
CA VAL A 56 2.61 1.92 0.39
C VAL A 56 1.82 3.22 0.28
N ALA A 57 2.29 4.16 -0.55
CA ALA A 57 1.61 5.43 -0.80
C ALA A 57 0.18 5.22 -1.33
N LEU A 58 0.02 4.35 -2.33
CA LEU A 58 -1.29 4.01 -2.88
C LEU A 58 -2.20 3.40 -1.82
N ILE A 59 -1.72 2.42 -1.06
CA ILE A 59 -2.55 1.73 -0.05
C ILE A 59 -2.99 2.72 1.02
N LYS A 60 -2.11 3.59 1.53
CA LYS A 60 -2.49 4.61 2.50
C LYS A 60 -3.51 5.60 1.94
N ALA A 61 -3.28 6.14 0.74
CA ALA A 61 -4.23 7.01 0.07
C ALA A 61 -5.59 6.33 -0.10
N SER A 62 -5.60 5.05 -0.46
CA SER A 62 -6.82 4.26 -0.65
C SER A 62 -7.59 4.09 0.67
N ILE A 63 -6.89 3.72 1.75
CA ILE A 63 -7.52 3.56 3.07
C ILE A 63 -8.00 4.92 3.60
N GLY A 64 -7.24 6.00 3.38
CA GLY A 64 -7.63 7.35 3.78
C GLY A 64 -8.89 7.85 3.08
N THR A 65 -8.99 7.61 1.76
CA THR A 65 -10.16 8.00 0.98
C THR A 65 -11.39 7.14 1.31
N PHE A 66 -11.23 5.81 1.29
CA PHE A 66 -12.37 4.89 1.32
C PHE A 66 -12.65 4.28 2.70
N GLY A 67 -11.70 4.35 3.63
CA GLY A 67 -11.75 3.64 4.92
C GLY A 67 -11.29 2.18 4.82
N ILE A 68 -11.06 1.57 5.99
CA ILE A 68 -10.83 0.12 6.09
C ILE A 68 -12.09 -0.59 5.62
N ASN A 69 -11.92 -1.66 4.83
CA ASN A 69 -12.99 -2.38 4.11
C ASN A 69 -13.70 -1.59 3.01
N GLY A 70 -13.35 -0.32 2.80
CA GLY A 70 -13.97 0.50 1.76
C GLY A 70 -13.22 0.52 0.43
N VAL A 71 -11.98 0.02 0.36
CA VAL A 71 -11.17 0.12 -0.88
C VAL A 71 -11.79 -0.67 -2.03
N PHE A 72 -12.36 -1.84 -1.73
CA PHE A 72 -13.00 -2.74 -2.71
C PHE A 72 -14.53 -2.61 -2.65
N LYS A 73 -15.21 -2.91 -3.76
CA LYS A 73 -16.69 -2.90 -3.81
C LYS A 73 -17.29 -4.00 -2.95
N GLU A 74 -16.66 -5.18 -2.97
CA GLU A 74 -17.16 -6.36 -2.27
C GLU A 74 -16.01 -7.31 -1.95
N VAL A 75 -16.06 -7.92 -0.76
CA VAL A 75 -15.15 -8.99 -0.34
C VAL A 75 -15.97 -10.13 0.21
N LYS A 76 -15.89 -11.31 -0.42
CA LYS A 76 -16.54 -12.54 0.02
C LYS A 76 -15.48 -13.57 0.38
N THR A 77 -15.73 -14.30 1.46
CA THR A 77 -14.81 -15.33 1.96
C THR A 77 -15.49 -16.68 1.88
N ASP A 78 -14.79 -17.64 1.29
CA ASP A 78 -15.15 -19.05 1.33
C ASP A 78 -14.14 -19.78 2.22
N SER A 79 -14.54 -20.04 3.46
CA SER A 79 -13.72 -20.73 4.46
C SER A 79 -13.45 -22.19 4.09
N THR A 80 -14.40 -22.84 3.41
CA THR A 80 -14.30 -24.23 2.98
C THR A 80 -13.28 -24.38 1.86
N ALA A 81 -13.39 -23.55 0.81
CA ALA A 81 -12.44 -23.52 -0.29
C ALA A 81 -11.12 -22.80 0.06
N LYS A 82 -11.05 -22.14 1.22
CA LYS A 82 -9.92 -21.29 1.65
C LYS A 82 -9.59 -20.19 0.62
N MET A 83 -10.63 -19.56 0.09
CA MET A 83 -10.56 -18.52 -0.94
C MET A 83 -11.21 -17.22 -0.47
N VAL A 84 -10.70 -16.11 -1.00
CA VAL A 84 -11.29 -14.78 -0.89
C VAL A 84 -11.56 -14.28 -2.30
N TYR A 85 -12.80 -13.84 -2.53
CA TYR A 85 -13.27 -13.23 -3.76
C TYR A 85 -13.41 -11.73 -3.54
N ILE A 86 -12.67 -10.95 -4.32
CA ILE A 86 -12.62 -9.49 -4.20
C ILE A 86 -13.15 -8.88 -5.49
N LYS A 87 -14.26 -8.13 -5.40
CA LYS A 87 -14.72 -7.28 -6.50
C LYS A 87 -14.10 -5.90 -6.36
N ARG A 88 -13.23 -5.53 -7.30
CA ARG A 88 -12.58 -4.21 -7.32
C ARG A 88 -13.56 -3.14 -7.81
N ARG A 89 -13.19 -1.86 -7.68
CA ARG A 89 -14.03 -0.73 -8.10
C ARG A 89 -14.23 -0.63 -9.61
N ASP A 90 -13.34 -1.23 -10.40
CA ASP A 90 -13.49 -1.42 -11.84
C ASP A 90 -14.25 -2.72 -12.24
N ASP A 91 -14.99 -3.31 -11.29
CA ASP A 91 -15.83 -4.51 -11.45
C ASP A 91 -15.08 -5.81 -11.80
N LYS A 92 -13.75 -5.78 -11.94
CA LYS A 92 -12.96 -7.01 -12.09
C LYS A 92 -12.88 -7.77 -10.78
N ILE A 93 -12.89 -9.09 -10.90
CA ILE A 93 -12.83 -10.02 -9.77
C ILE A 93 -11.39 -10.52 -9.61
N ILE A 94 -10.89 -10.43 -8.38
CA ILE A 94 -9.66 -11.07 -7.94
C ILE A 94 -10.01 -12.21 -7.00
N VAL A 95 -9.46 -13.39 -7.27
CA VAL A 95 -9.55 -14.54 -6.37
C VAL A 95 -8.18 -14.81 -5.76
N LEU A 96 -8.14 -14.86 -4.43
CA LEU A 96 -6.96 -15.10 -3.61
C LEU A 96 -7.16 -16.33 -2.73
N SER A 97 -6.21 -17.26 -2.76
CA SER A 97 -6.16 -18.30 -1.73
C SER A 97 -5.62 -17.74 -0.42
N PHE A 98 -5.96 -18.38 0.69
CA PHE A 98 -5.44 -18.00 2.01
C PHE A 98 -3.92 -18.11 2.07
N ASP A 99 -3.32 -19.08 1.37
CA ASP A 99 -1.87 -19.24 1.32
C ASP A 99 -1.18 -18.06 0.63
N ARG A 100 -1.75 -17.59 -0.49
CA ARG A 100 -1.25 -16.40 -1.20
C ARG A 100 -1.39 -15.14 -0.36
N LEU A 101 -2.52 -15.00 0.34
CA LEU A 101 -2.73 -13.90 1.28
C LEU A 101 -1.68 -13.93 2.40
N ASN A 102 -1.45 -15.10 3.02
CA ASN A 102 -0.43 -15.27 4.06
C ASN A 102 0.97 -14.95 3.56
N PHE A 103 1.29 -15.42 2.36
CA PHE A 103 2.58 -15.16 1.75
C PHE A 103 2.77 -13.65 1.54
N ALA A 104 1.85 -12.99 0.85
CA ALA A 104 1.94 -11.55 0.62
C ALA A 104 2.00 -10.75 1.92
N LYS A 105 1.24 -11.14 2.96
CA LYS A 105 1.29 -10.51 4.29
C LYS A 105 2.69 -10.58 4.91
N LYS A 106 3.36 -11.73 4.82
CA LYS A 106 4.73 -11.91 5.34
C LYS A 106 5.81 -11.16 4.54
N HIS A 107 5.53 -10.87 3.27
CA HIS A 107 6.46 -10.22 2.35
C HIS A 107 6.08 -8.77 2.00
N PHE A 108 5.09 -8.21 2.70
CA PHE A 108 4.79 -6.79 2.68
C PHE A 108 5.71 -6.10 3.68
N PHE A 109 6.82 -5.54 3.19
CA PHE A 109 7.85 -4.92 4.02
C PHE A 109 7.35 -3.60 4.61
N ILE A 110 6.74 -3.69 5.80
CA ILE A 110 6.30 -2.55 6.57
C ILE A 110 6.73 -2.65 8.04
N LYS A 111 7.13 -1.51 8.61
CA LYS A 111 7.26 -1.36 10.06
C LYS A 111 5.90 -1.00 10.63
N THR A 112 5.34 -1.85 11.49
CA THR A 112 4.00 -1.67 12.07
C THR A 112 4.07 -1.22 13.52
N GLN A 113 3.13 -0.38 13.94
CA GLN A 113 2.89 -0.12 15.37
C GLN A 113 1.99 -1.20 15.98
N THR A 114 2.06 -1.36 17.30
CA THR A 114 1.40 -2.47 18.02
C THR A 114 0.02 -2.13 18.56
N ASP A 115 -0.38 -0.85 18.56
CA ASP A 115 -1.72 -0.47 19.01
C ASP A 115 -2.81 -1.05 18.10
N ALA A 116 -4.01 -1.24 18.66
CA ALA A 116 -5.07 -2.00 17.99
C ALA A 116 -5.52 -1.38 16.66
N ILE A 117 -5.60 -0.06 16.56
CA ILE A 117 -6.02 0.61 15.33
C ILE A 117 -4.92 0.54 14.27
N SER A 118 -3.66 0.76 14.64
CA SER A 118 -2.51 0.58 13.75
C SER A 118 -2.40 -0.84 13.24
N LYS A 119 -2.65 -1.84 14.09
CA LYS A 119 -2.68 -3.24 13.67
C LYS A 119 -3.81 -3.49 12.66
N LYS A 120 -5.03 -3.01 12.93
CA LYS A 120 -6.18 -3.15 12.02
C LYS A 120 -5.90 -2.52 10.65
N ILE A 121 -5.32 -1.32 10.62
CA ILE A 121 -4.91 -0.63 9.39
C ILE A 121 -3.84 -1.44 8.66
N SER A 122 -2.81 -1.91 9.36
CA SER A 122 -1.69 -2.66 8.78
C SER A 122 -2.12 -4.02 8.22
N ASP A 123 -3.01 -4.74 8.91
CA ASP A 123 -3.53 -6.01 8.42
C ASP A 123 -4.36 -5.81 7.15
N TYR A 124 -5.16 -4.74 7.07
CA TYR A 124 -5.91 -4.38 5.87
C TYR A 124 -4.99 -3.90 4.74
N ALA A 125 -3.94 -3.14 5.06
CA ALA A 125 -2.92 -2.74 4.11
C ALA A 125 -2.23 -3.95 3.47
N ALA A 126 -1.89 -4.96 4.28
CA ALA A 126 -1.30 -6.20 3.80
C ALA A 126 -2.28 -7.02 2.94
N PHE A 127 -3.59 -6.96 3.22
CA PHE A 127 -4.63 -7.51 2.35
C PHE A 127 -4.68 -6.78 1.00
N CYS A 128 -4.69 -5.44 0.98
CA CYS A 128 -4.62 -4.65 -0.25
C CYS A 128 -3.36 -5.01 -1.06
N PHE A 129 -2.21 -5.14 -0.40
CA PHE A 129 -0.98 -5.57 -1.05
C PHE A 129 -1.09 -6.96 -1.69
N ALA A 130 -1.72 -7.93 -1.01
CA ALA A 130 -1.97 -9.25 -1.57
C ALA A 130 -2.85 -9.21 -2.82
N VAL A 131 -3.89 -8.35 -2.83
CA VAL A 131 -4.72 -8.10 -4.02
C VAL A 131 -3.89 -7.52 -5.15
N MET A 132 -2.99 -6.57 -4.84
CA MET A 132 -2.07 -6.01 -5.84
C MET A 132 -1.14 -7.08 -6.44
N CYS A 133 -0.59 -7.96 -5.59
CA CYS A 133 0.27 -9.06 -6.04
C CYS A 133 -0.47 -9.99 -7.01
N ARG A 134 -1.74 -10.32 -6.71
CA ARG A 134 -2.56 -11.16 -7.58
C ARG A 134 -2.98 -10.44 -8.85
N ALA A 135 -3.31 -9.15 -8.80
CA ALA A 135 -3.57 -8.37 -10.00
C ALA A 135 -2.34 -8.34 -10.92
N LYS A 136 -1.13 -8.13 -10.36
CA LYS A 136 0.12 -8.23 -11.13
C LYS A 136 0.42 -9.61 -11.66
N GLN A 137 0.13 -10.66 -10.89
CA GLN A 137 0.20 -12.03 -11.40
C GLN A 137 -0.64 -12.16 -12.67
N LEU A 138 -1.93 -11.77 -12.61
CA LEU A 138 -2.84 -11.90 -13.74
C LEU A 138 -2.41 -11.11 -14.97
N GLU A 139 -1.78 -9.94 -14.81
CA GLU A 139 -1.17 -9.19 -15.92
C GLU A 139 0.00 -9.94 -16.58
N MET A 140 0.72 -10.80 -15.83
CA MET A 140 1.82 -11.61 -16.34
C MET A 140 1.39 -13.01 -16.81
N GLY A 141 0.21 -13.48 -16.39
CA GLY A 141 -0.35 -14.82 -16.69
C GLY A 141 -0.75 -15.61 -15.44
N TYR A 142 -1.29 -16.82 -15.63
CA TYR A 142 -1.92 -17.59 -14.54
C TYR A 142 -0.97 -18.47 -13.70
N ASP A 143 0.33 -18.52 -14.00
CA ASP A 143 1.30 -19.38 -13.34
C ASP A 143 1.52 -19.03 -11.85
N ALA A 144 1.65 -20.04 -10.98
CA ALA A 144 1.82 -19.84 -9.55
C ALA A 144 3.11 -19.09 -9.18
N ASN A 145 4.21 -19.30 -9.92
CA ASN A 145 5.45 -18.56 -9.75
C ASN A 145 5.26 -17.07 -10.02
N TYR A 146 4.29 -16.70 -10.87
CA TYR A 146 4.01 -15.30 -11.17
C TYR A 146 3.38 -14.56 -9.98
N PHE A 147 2.78 -15.25 -9.01
CA PHE A 147 2.36 -14.60 -7.77
C PHE A 147 3.57 -14.08 -6.99
N TYR A 148 4.57 -14.94 -6.79
CA TYR A 148 5.81 -14.59 -6.10
C TYR A 148 6.60 -13.51 -6.85
N ARG A 149 6.63 -13.58 -8.19
CA ARG A 149 7.17 -12.49 -9.02
C ARG A 149 6.37 -11.20 -8.90
N GLY A 150 5.05 -11.27 -8.67
CA GLY A 150 4.20 -10.11 -8.40
C GLY A 150 4.62 -9.39 -7.13
N VAL A 151 4.88 -10.15 -6.05
CA VAL A 151 5.43 -9.62 -4.79
C VAL A 151 6.79 -8.96 -5.03
N ASP A 152 7.70 -9.63 -5.75
CA ASP A 152 9.02 -9.11 -6.08
C ASP A 152 8.94 -7.81 -6.89
N LYS A 153 8.13 -7.78 -7.96
CA LYS A 153 7.94 -6.58 -8.80
C LYS A 153 7.38 -5.41 -8.01
N LEU A 154 6.39 -5.63 -7.15
CA LEU A 154 5.82 -4.56 -6.32
C LEU A 154 6.79 -4.04 -5.25
N ASN A 155 7.79 -4.83 -4.88
CA ASN A 155 8.86 -4.47 -3.93
C ASN A 155 10.12 -3.91 -4.60
N LYS A 156 10.22 -3.96 -5.94
CA LYS A 156 11.34 -3.43 -6.75
C LYS A 156 11.06 -2.08 -7.42
N GLY A 157 9.90 -1.50 -7.17
CA GLY A 157 9.46 -0.24 -7.75
C GLY A 157 8.30 -0.44 -8.70
N GLN A 158 7.36 0.50 -8.68
CA GLN A 158 6.27 0.58 -9.65
C GLN A 158 6.12 2.02 -10.11
N ASN A 159 5.60 2.21 -11.31
CA ASN A 159 5.26 3.53 -11.79
C ASN A 159 4.14 4.12 -10.91
N ALA A 160 4.48 5.12 -10.11
CA ALA A 160 3.57 5.77 -9.17
C ALA A 160 2.37 6.42 -9.86
N SER A 161 2.52 6.92 -11.10
CA SER A 161 1.40 7.53 -11.81
C SER A 161 0.32 6.49 -12.15
N GLU A 162 0.69 5.24 -12.42
CA GLU A 162 -0.22 4.21 -12.94
C GLU A 162 -0.62 3.14 -11.91
N ILE A 163 0.01 3.12 -10.74
CA ILE A 163 -0.17 2.05 -9.74
C ILE A 163 -1.62 1.90 -9.24
N HIS A 164 -2.40 2.99 -9.20
CA HIS A 164 -3.83 2.99 -8.85
C HIS A 164 -4.70 1.95 -9.61
N LYS A 165 -4.36 1.67 -10.88
CA LYS A 165 -5.07 0.68 -11.72
C LYS A 165 -4.98 -0.74 -11.17
N ILE A 166 -3.94 -1.05 -10.41
CA ILE A 166 -3.73 -2.39 -9.83
C ILE A 166 -4.80 -2.69 -8.77
N LEU A 167 -5.24 -1.69 -8.01
CA LEU A 167 -6.37 -1.80 -7.09
C LEU A 167 -7.73 -1.57 -7.77
N GLY A 168 -7.73 -1.28 -9.08
CA GLY A 168 -8.95 -0.98 -9.84
C GLY A 168 -9.57 0.36 -9.48
N LEU A 169 -8.74 1.33 -9.08
CA LEU A 169 -9.17 2.66 -8.62
C LEU A 169 -9.02 3.71 -9.73
N GLN A 170 -9.87 4.74 -9.69
CA GLN A 170 -9.69 5.92 -10.52
C GLN A 170 -8.86 6.96 -9.76
N LYS A 171 -8.22 7.87 -10.50
CA LYS A 171 -7.46 8.99 -9.93
C LYS A 171 -7.98 10.32 -10.46
N VAL A 172 -7.85 11.35 -9.64
CA VAL A 172 -8.04 12.75 -10.00
C VAL A 172 -6.68 13.43 -9.89
N ILE A 173 -6.16 13.90 -11.02
CA ILE A 173 -4.85 14.57 -11.07
C ILE A 173 -4.95 15.95 -10.42
N VAL A 174 -3.95 16.29 -9.60
CA VAL A 174 -3.75 17.65 -9.12
C VAL A 174 -2.86 18.36 -10.13
N ASN A 175 -3.42 19.34 -10.84
CA ASN A 175 -2.70 20.03 -11.94
C ASN A 175 -1.67 21.05 -11.42
N ASP A 176 -2.00 21.78 -10.36
CA ASP A 176 -1.07 22.72 -9.71
C ASP A 176 -0.31 22.01 -8.60
N LEU A 177 0.97 21.73 -8.85
CA LEU A 177 1.88 21.04 -7.93
C LEU A 177 2.61 21.98 -6.96
N SER A 178 2.19 23.25 -6.85
CA SER A 178 2.72 24.14 -5.82
C SER A 178 2.41 23.62 -4.42
N ILE A 179 3.36 23.77 -3.49
CA ILE A 179 3.19 23.30 -2.11
C ILE A 179 1.96 23.96 -1.45
N SER A 180 1.72 25.25 -1.73
CA SER A 180 0.55 25.99 -1.24
C SER A 180 -0.78 25.39 -1.71
N ASN A 181 -0.82 24.83 -2.91
CA ASN A 181 -1.99 24.12 -3.42
C ASN A 181 -2.09 22.69 -2.88
N ILE A 182 -1.03 21.89 -2.94
CA ILE A 182 -1.02 20.48 -2.50
C ILE A 182 -1.47 20.36 -1.03
N LYS A 183 -1.09 21.30 -0.17
CA LYS A 183 -1.48 21.35 1.26
C LYS A 183 -2.99 21.32 1.51
N LYS A 184 -3.80 21.74 0.54
CA LYS A 184 -5.27 21.79 0.64
C LYS A 184 -5.92 20.42 0.48
N TYR A 185 -5.18 19.43 0.00
CA TYR A 185 -5.68 18.10 -0.27
C TYR A 185 -5.40 17.13 0.88
N SER A 186 -6.24 16.10 0.97
CA SER A 186 -6.04 14.95 1.84
C SER A 186 -5.90 13.69 1.00
N ASN A 187 -5.19 12.70 1.56
CA ASN A 187 -5.07 11.35 0.98
C ASN A 187 -4.53 11.31 -0.45
N LEU A 188 -3.45 12.04 -0.72
CA LEU A 188 -2.76 12.06 -2.00
C LEU A 188 -1.70 10.96 -2.10
N VAL A 189 -1.52 10.47 -3.32
CA VAL A 189 -0.24 9.91 -3.76
C VAL A 189 0.54 11.02 -4.43
N LEU A 190 1.74 11.28 -3.93
CA LEU A 190 2.63 12.33 -4.38
C LEU A 190 3.97 11.70 -4.79
N TYR A 191 4.53 12.04 -5.94
CA TYR A 191 5.72 11.37 -6.44
C TYR A 191 6.67 12.27 -7.22
N ASN A 192 7.93 11.88 -7.21
CA ASN A 192 9.00 12.40 -8.05
C ASN A 192 9.64 11.24 -8.85
N ALA A 193 10.81 11.46 -9.46
CA ALA A 193 11.47 10.42 -10.26
C ALA A 193 11.85 9.15 -9.45
N PRO A 194 12.52 9.26 -8.28
CA PRO A 194 12.91 8.08 -7.51
C PRO A 194 11.84 7.55 -6.55
N HIS A 195 10.80 8.31 -6.22
CA HIS A 195 9.99 7.99 -5.05
C HIS A 195 8.52 8.44 -5.10
N ALA A 196 7.69 7.77 -4.30
CA ALA A 196 6.29 8.10 -4.08
C ALA A 196 5.93 8.02 -2.60
N VAL A 197 5.27 9.05 -2.09
CA VAL A 197 4.82 9.17 -0.69
C VAL A 197 3.32 9.32 -0.61
N TYR A 198 2.76 8.90 0.52
CA TYR A 198 1.43 9.32 0.94
C TYR A 198 1.51 10.73 1.52
N SER A 199 0.60 11.62 1.12
CA SER A 199 0.51 12.97 1.65
C SER A 199 -0.92 13.33 2.02
N SER A 200 -1.07 14.07 3.11
CA SER A 200 -2.36 14.55 3.59
C SER A 200 -2.16 15.76 4.51
N ASN A 201 -3.01 16.78 4.34
CA ASN A 201 -3.11 17.95 5.23
C ASN A 201 -1.78 18.68 5.44
N GLY A 202 -0.98 18.79 4.40
CA GLY A 202 0.29 19.52 4.40
C GLY A 202 1.51 18.78 4.93
N TYR A 203 1.35 17.49 5.23
CA TYR A 203 2.45 16.59 5.59
C TYR A 203 2.58 15.48 4.55
N TYR A 204 3.71 14.79 4.59
CA TYR A 204 3.91 13.54 3.87
C TYR A 204 4.54 12.48 4.77
N ASP A 205 4.32 11.22 4.40
CA ASP A 205 4.82 10.04 5.08
C ASP A 205 6.25 9.75 4.61
N GLU A 206 7.24 10.02 5.46
CA GLU A 206 8.65 9.84 5.15
C GLU A 206 9.03 8.35 5.16
N PHE A 207 9.95 7.98 4.27
CA PHE A 207 10.50 6.64 4.20
C PHE A 207 11.51 6.44 5.34
N PHE A 208 11.37 5.33 6.07
CA PHE A 208 12.11 5.08 7.31
C PHE A 208 11.81 6.08 8.43
N ASN A 209 11.67 5.57 9.66
CA ASN A 209 11.70 6.41 10.86
C ASN A 209 13.14 6.91 11.10
N GLY A 210 13.63 7.83 10.27
CA GLY A 210 14.84 8.61 10.54
C GLY A 210 14.57 9.79 11.48
N THR A 211 13.31 10.22 11.60
CA THR A 211 12.86 11.27 12.52
C THR A 211 11.90 10.71 13.57
N GLN A 212 11.81 11.37 14.74
CA GLN A 212 11.01 10.92 15.89
C GLN A 212 9.52 10.71 15.55
N THR A 213 8.99 11.42 14.55
CA THR A 213 7.57 11.41 14.16
C THR A 213 7.30 10.61 12.89
N GLY A 214 8.30 10.44 12.02
CA GLY A 214 8.19 9.76 10.73
C GLY A 214 7.27 10.46 9.71
N ILE A 215 6.87 11.69 9.97
CA ILE A 215 6.15 12.55 9.02
C ILE A 215 6.90 13.85 8.88
N GLU A 216 6.86 14.44 7.69
CA GLU A 216 7.57 15.68 7.40
C GLU A 216 6.61 16.68 6.74
N PRO A 217 6.78 17.99 6.97
CA PRO A 217 6.03 19.01 6.26
C PRO A 217 6.37 18.99 4.76
N LEU A 218 5.38 19.26 3.91
CA LEU A 218 5.55 19.24 2.44
C LEU A 218 6.64 20.17 1.92
N GLU A 219 6.99 21.22 2.65
CA GLU A 219 8.10 22.12 2.34
C GLU A 219 9.45 21.41 2.25
N ARG A 220 9.61 20.27 2.94
CA ARG A 220 10.84 19.48 2.92
C ARG A 220 10.89 18.48 1.76
N LEU A 221 9.80 18.33 1.02
CA LEU A 221 9.69 17.32 -0.03
C LEU A 221 10.66 17.55 -1.21
N SER A 222 11.03 18.79 -1.52
CA SER A 222 12.02 19.06 -2.58
C SER A 222 13.42 18.52 -2.25
N GLN A 223 13.72 18.35 -0.96
CA GLN A 223 14.97 17.82 -0.43
C GLN A 223 14.97 16.28 -0.33
N PHE A 224 13.85 15.65 -0.71
CA PHE A 224 13.57 14.24 -0.49
C PHE A 224 14.31 13.33 -1.47
N HIS A 225 15.16 12.44 -0.93
CA HIS A 225 15.80 11.28 -1.60
C HIS A 225 16.36 11.57 -3.00
N CYS A 226 16.90 12.77 -3.17
CA CYS A 226 17.55 13.22 -4.38
C CYS A 226 19.00 13.58 -4.06
N LYS A 227 19.95 13.07 -4.85
CA LYS A 227 21.38 13.39 -4.69
C LYS A 227 21.80 14.66 -5.45
N THR A 228 20.87 15.37 -6.07
CA THR A 228 21.16 16.59 -6.82
C THR A 228 21.20 17.78 -5.88
N ALA A 229 22.09 18.74 -6.17
CA ALA A 229 22.21 19.99 -5.39
C ALA A 229 20.91 20.82 -5.35
N ASN A 230 20.03 20.61 -6.34
CA ASN A 230 18.78 21.38 -6.52
C ASN A 230 17.53 20.60 -6.09
N GLY A 231 17.68 19.40 -5.53
CA GLY A 231 16.56 18.52 -5.20
C GLY A 231 15.87 17.91 -6.43
N CYS A 232 14.82 17.13 -6.19
CA CYS A 232 14.02 16.50 -7.24
C CYS A 232 12.63 17.16 -7.27
N PRO A 233 12.18 17.71 -8.41
CA PRO A 233 10.86 18.31 -8.51
C PRO A 233 9.76 17.27 -8.30
N ILE A 234 8.61 17.72 -7.79
CA ILE A 234 7.39 16.94 -7.78
C ILE A 234 6.99 16.72 -9.24
N LEU A 235 6.85 15.46 -9.65
CA LEU A 235 6.45 15.10 -11.01
C LEU A 235 4.95 14.88 -11.14
N GLY A 236 4.28 14.56 -10.03
CA GLY A 236 2.83 14.47 -10.03
C GLY A 236 2.23 14.20 -8.66
N ALA A 237 0.94 14.49 -8.58
CA ALA A 237 0.12 14.25 -7.41
C ALA A 237 -1.28 13.85 -7.86
N TYR A 238 -1.93 12.92 -7.14
CA TYR A 238 -3.31 12.56 -7.41
C TYR A 238 -4.06 12.10 -6.16
N ALA A 239 -5.37 12.40 -6.14
CA ALA A 239 -6.33 11.84 -5.22
C ALA A 239 -7.03 10.63 -5.85
N LEU A 240 -7.61 9.75 -5.03
CA LEU A 240 -8.35 8.58 -5.49
C LEU A 240 -9.87 8.84 -5.51
N LYS A 241 -10.58 8.22 -6.46
CA LYS A 241 -12.04 8.26 -6.60
C LYS A 241 -12.60 6.85 -6.82
#